data_AF-A0A1V5QKN3-F1
#
_entry.id   AF-A0A1V5QKN3-F1
#
_cell.length_a   1.000
_cell.length_b   1.000
_cell.length_c   1.000
_cell.angle_alpha   90.00
_cell.angle_beta   90.00
_cell.angle_gamma   90.00
#
_symmetry.space_group_name_H-M   'P 1'
#
loop_
_entity.id
_entity.type
_entity.pdbx_description
1 polymer ?
#
loop_
_entity_poly.entity_id
_entity_poly.type
_entity_poly.pdbx_seq_one_letter_code
_entity_poly.pdbx_strand_id
1 'polypeptide(L)'
;MRKSDARPKVLQACRVLTDSPKGGASYADIQAMTGLSLGIIKDHAQRMKDSGDLIWLADGFYRCAPPLRDHCHVYINVMPNGDHRIQCGDRQITITQGSARLMKMAFGNHGHIGKNGQVEVDDEVFISVLLDGSMKVECGDQLLELSSLEARNLRAAIG
;
A
#
# COMPACT_ATOMS: atom_id res chain seq x y z
N MET A 1 -24.30 -8.06 -29.55
CA MET A 1 -23.80 -7.26 -28.40
C MET A 1 -22.50 -6.59 -28.80
N ARG A 2 -22.45 -5.26 -28.82
CA ARG A 2 -21.24 -4.50 -29.23
C ARG A 2 -20.15 -4.66 -28.16
N LYS A 3 -18.89 -4.81 -28.58
CA LYS A 3 -17.70 -4.95 -27.71
C LYS A 3 -17.45 -3.75 -26.76
N SER A 4 -18.23 -2.68 -26.80
CA SER A 4 -18.01 -1.46 -25.99
C SER A 4 -18.46 -1.57 -24.52
N ASP A 5 -19.40 -2.45 -24.18
CA ASP A 5 -20.04 -2.41 -22.86
C ASP A 5 -19.41 -3.35 -21.83
N ALA A 6 -18.42 -4.15 -22.24
CA ALA A 6 -17.79 -5.14 -21.35
C ALA A 6 -16.81 -4.48 -20.36
N ARG A 7 -15.97 -3.53 -20.81
CA ARG A 7 -14.99 -2.86 -19.94
C ARG A 7 -15.65 -2.15 -18.75
N PRO A 8 -16.70 -1.30 -18.93
CA PRO A 8 -17.35 -0.63 -17.80
C PRO A 8 -18.00 -1.61 -16.83
N LYS A 9 -18.58 -2.72 -17.32
CA LYS A 9 -19.19 -3.76 -16.48
C LYS A 9 -18.16 -4.50 -15.62
N VAL A 10 -17.04 -4.90 -16.23
CA VAL A 10 -15.94 -5.55 -15.49
C VAL A 10 -15.37 -4.58 -14.45
N LEU A 11 -15.12 -3.32 -14.81
CA LEU A 11 -14.62 -2.32 -13.87
C LEU A 11 -15.58 -2.10 -12.70
N GLN A 12 -16.88 -1.99 -12.97
CA GLN A 12 -17.89 -1.80 -11.92
C GLN A 12 -17.98 -3.01 -10.98
N ALA A 13 -17.90 -4.23 -11.51
CA ALA A 13 -17.86 -5.44 -10.69
C ALA A 13 -16.62 -5.45 -9.79
N CYS A 14 -15.44 -5.12 -10.33
CA CYS A 14 -14.23 -4.98 -9.55
C CYS A 14 -14.36 -3.92 -8.44
N ARG A 15 -14.97 -2.76 -8.70
CA ARG A 15 -15.19 -1.71 -7.68
C ARG A 15 -16.02 -2.24 -6.51
N VAL A 16 -17.20 -2.77 -6.80
CA VAL A 16 -18.12 -3.28 -5.78
C VAL A 16 -17.47 -4.38 -4.92
N LEU A 17 -16.70 -5.27 -5.55
CA LEU A 17 -16.02 -6.35 -4.85
C LEU A 17 -14.78 -5.87 -4.09
N THR A 18 -14.12 -4.80 -4.56
CA THR A 18 -13.01 -4.15 -3.85
C THR A 18 -13.49 -3.54 -2.53
N ASP A 19 -14.66 -2.91 -2.54
CA ASP A 19 -15.25 -2.27 -1.35
C ASP A 19 -15.95 -3.29 -0.41
N SER A 20 -16.01 -4.56 -0.80
CA SER A 20 -16.60 -5.63 0.01
C SER A 20 -15.61 -6.18 1.06
N PRO A 21 -16.07 -6.95 2.07
CA PRO A 21 -15.19 -7.59 3.05
C PRO A 21 -14.15 -8.54 2.42
N LYS A 22 -14.42 -9.05 1.21
CA LYS A 22 -13.47 -9.88 0.44
C LYS A 22 -12.30 -9.05 -0.07
N GLY A 23 -12.54 -7.76 -0.28
CA GLY A 23 -11.60 -6.76 -0.73
C GLY A 23 -11.17 -6.91 -2.19
N GLY A 24 -11.56 -7.94 -2.94
CA GLY A 24 -11.16 -8.11 -4.33
C GLY A 24 -12.05 -9.05 -5.14
N ALA A 25 -11.87 -9.04 -6.45
CA ALA A 25 -12.70 -9.71 -7.44
C ALA A 25 -11.96 -10.84 -8.16
N SER A 26 -12.40 -12.09 -7.99
CA SER A 26 -11.91 -13.20 -8.81
C SER A 26 -12.63 -13.22 -10.16
N TYR A 27 -12.09 -13.96 -11.14
CA TYR A 27 -12.78 -14.18 -12.41
C TYR A 27 -14.19 -14.75 -12.23
N ALA A 28 -14.38 -15.65 -11.26
CA ALA A 28 -15.69 -16.24 -10.96
C ALA A 28 -16.67 -15.21 -10.41
N ASP A 29 -16.22 -14.30 -9.53
CA ASP A 29 -17.08 -13.25 -8.99
C ASP A 29 -17.51 -12.26 -10.09
N ILE A 30 -16.57 -11.84 -10.93
CA ILE A 30 -16.84 -10.92 -12.05
C ILE A 30 -17.81 -11.58 -13.03
N GLN A 31 -17.64 -12.87 -13.31
CA GLN A 31 -18.54 -13.64 -14.16
C GLN A 31 -19.95 -13.71 -13.57
N ALA A 32 -20.07 -14.01 -12.27
CA ALA A 32 -21.35 -14.05 -11.58
C ALA A 32 -22.08 -12.70 -11.60
N MET A 33 -21.36 -11.59 -11.43
CA MET A 33 -21.95 -10.25 -11.44
C MET A 33 -22.33 -9.74 -12.84
N THR A 34 -21.52 -10.07 -13.85
CA THR A 34 -21.64 -9.44 -15.17
C THR A 34 -22.31 -10.33 -16.22
N GLY A 35 -22.36 -11.65 -15.99
CA GLY A 35 -22.80 -12.65 -16.96
C GLY A 35 -21.88 -12.78 -18.19
N LEU A 36 -20.72 -12.14 -18.19
CA LEU A 36 -19.77 -12.17 -19.30
C LEU A 36 -18.99 -13.49 -19.33
N SER A 37 -18.53 -13.90 -20.51
CA SER A 37 -17.67 -15.07 -20.62
C SER A 37 -16.28 -14.81 -20.04
N LEU A 38 -15.64 -15.86 -19.51
CA LEU A 38 -14.29 -15.77 -18.94
C LEU A 38 -13.25 -15.20 -19.92
N GLY A 39 -13.36 -15.49 -21.22
CA GLY A 39 -12.46 -14.94 -22.23
C GLY A 39 -12.54 -13.41 -22.33
N ILE A 40 -13.77 -12.87 -22.31
CA ILE A 40 -14.00 -11.41 -22.34
C ILE A 40 -13.48 -10.77 -21.04
N ILE A 41 -13.76 -11.39 -19.89
CA ILE A 41 -13.31 -10.89 -18.59
C ILE A 41 -11.79 -10.86 -18.54
N LYS A 42 -11.11 -11.95 -18.92
CA LYS A 42 -9.64 -12.04 -18.92
C LYS A 42 -9.00 -10.97 -19.80
N ASP A 43 -9.48 -10.82 -21.03
CA ASP A 43 -8.96 -9.80 -21.97
C ASP A 43 -9.11 -8.38 -21.41
N HIS A 44 -10.29 -8.03 -20.88
CA HIS A 44 -10.50 -6.69 -20.33
C HIS A 44 -9.80 -6.47 -18.99
N ALA A 45 -9.77 -7.44 -18.08
CA ALA A 45 -9.09 -7.33 -16.80
C ALA A 45 -7.57 -7.21 -16.98
N GLN A 46 -6.99 -7.95 -17.92
CA GLN A 46 -5.57 -7.83 -18.27
C GLN A 46 -5.26 -6.44 -18.84
N ARG A 47 -6.03 -5.96 -19.82
CA ARG A 47 -5.83 -4.60 -20.37
C ARG A 47 -5.98 -3.51 -19.32
N MET A 48 -6.94 -3.66 -18.40
CA MET A 48 -7.14 -2.71 -17.30
C MET A 48 -6.05 -2.78 -16.24
N LYS A 49 -5.44 -3.95 -16.04
CA LYS A 49 -4.23 -4.08 -15.24
C LYS A 49 -3.07 -3.35 -15.91
N ASP A 50 -2.90 -3.53 -17.21
CA ASP A 50 -1.81 -2.92 -17.97
C ASP A 50 -1.95 -1.38 -18.04
N SER A 51 -3.18 -0.85 -18.06
CA SER A 51 -3.44 0.60 -17.99
C SER A 51 -3.45 1.19 -16.58
N GLY A 52 -3.34 0.35 -15.54
CA GLY A 52 -3.33 0.77 -14.13
C GLY A 52 -4.72 1.04 -13.52
N ASP A 53 -5.81 0.73 -14.22
CA ASP A 53 -7.17 0.81 -13.66
C ASP A 53 -7.43 -0.28 -12.60
N LEU A 54 -6.80 -1.45 -12.77
CA LEU A 54 -6.88 -2.59 -11.85
C LEU A 54 -5.49 -3.00 -11.35
N ILE A 55 -5.44 -3.55 -10.14
CA ILE A 55 -4.25 -4.18 -9.56
C ILE A 55 -4.52 -5.67 -9.40
N TRP A 56 -3.53 -6.51 -9.71
CA TRP A 56 -3.59 -7.96 -9.48
C TRP A 56 -2.95 -8.30 -8.15
N LEU A 57 -3.67 -9.02 -7.31
CA LEU A 57 -3.20 -9.50 -6.03
C LEU A 57 -2.66 -10.94 -6.12
N ALA A 58 -1.76 -11.30 -5.20
CA ALA A 58 -1.12 -12.62 -5.16
C ALA A 58 -2.09 -13.79 -4.96
N ASP A 59 -3.25 -13.53 -4.37
CA ASP A 59 -4.33 -14.49 -4.11
C ASP A 59 -5.27 -14.71 -5.32
N GLY A 60 -4.97 -14.07 -6.47
CA GLY A 60 -5.69 -14.31 -7.72
C GLY A 60 -6.90 -13.39 -7.95
N PHE A 61 -6.96 -12.25 -7.25
CA PHE A 61 -8.04 -11.29 -7.33
C PHE A 61 -7.59 -9.99 -8.01
N TYR A 62 -8.52 -9.32 -8.69
CA TYR A 62 -8.38 -7.95 -9.14
C TYR A 62 -8.99 -6.98 -8.13
N ARG A 63 -8.33 -5.84 -7.92
CA ARG A 63 -8.90 -4.68 -7.22
C ARG A 63 -8.89 -3.48 -8.13
N CYS A 64 -9.81 -2.54 -7.91
CA CYS A 64 -9.62 -1.21 -8.47
C CYS A 64 -8.42 -0.54 -7.80
N ALA A 65 -7.58 0.11 -8.61
CA ALA A 65 -6.50 0.91 -8.06
C ALA A 65 -7.10 1.98 -7.13
N PRO A 66 -6.51 2.23 -5.95
CA PRO A 66 -6.91 3.34 -5.12
C PRO A 66 -6.76 4.65 -5.92
N PRO A 67 -7.57 5.68 -5.63
CA PRO A 67 -7.44 6.97 -6.30
C PRO A 67 -6.00 7.46 -6.20
N LEU A 68 -5.48 7.97 -7.33
CA LEU A 68 -4.19 8.63 -7.38
C LEU A 68 -4.24 9.81 -6.41
N ARG A 69 -3.52 9.69 -5.28
CA ARG A 69 -3.23 10.83 -4.41
C ARG A 69 -2.08 11.60 -5.04
N ASP A 70 -2.11 12.94 -4.95
CA ASP A 70 -0.96 13.75 -5.33
C ASP A 70 0.28 13.22 -4.62
N HIS A 71 1.28 12.84 -5.40
CA HIS A 71 2.47 12.19 -4.86
C HIS A 71 3.27 13.19 -4.04
N CYS A 72 3.27 13.01 -2.73
CA CYS A 72 4.08 13.82 -1.83
C CYS A 72 5.46 13.18 -1.65
N HIS A 73 6.50 14.00 -1.67
CA HIS A 73 7.83 13.53 -1.29
C HIS A 73 7.83 13.07 0.16
N VAL A 74 8.55 11.97 0.43
CA VAL A 74 8.77 11.46 1.78
C VAL A 74 10.15 11.88 2.26
N TYR A 75 10.21 12.47 3.44
CA TYR A 75 11.44 12.92 4.08
C TYR A 75 11.59 12.27 5.45
N ILE A 76 12.84 11.97 5.82
CA ILE A 76 13.19 11.55 7.18
C ILE A 76 14.20 12.55 7.71
N ASN A 77 13.82 13.26 8.77
CA ASN A 77 14.68 14.22 9.44
C ASN A 77 15.06 13.68 10.83
N VAL A 78 16.35 13.69 11.15
CA VAL A 78 16.82 13.39 12.51
C VAL A 78 16.78 14.68 13.33
N MET A 79 16.00 14.66 14.40
CA MET A 79 15.80 15.77 15.32
C MET A 79 17.00 15.92 16.27
N PRO A 80 17.20 17.09 16.91
CA PRO A 80 18.33 17.32 17.82
C PRO A 80 18.40 16.35 19.01
N ASN A 81 17.25 15.80 19.44
CA ASN A 81 17.16 14.80 20.51
C ASN A 81 17.40 13.36 20.01
N GLY A 82 17.65 13.15 18.72
CA GLY A 82 17.91 11.85 18.11
C GLY A 82 16.66 11.16 17.51
N ASP A 83 15.47 11.71 17.76
CA ASP A 83 14.22 11.18 17.19
C ASP A 83 14.17 11.37 15.68
N HIS A 84 13.38 10.55 15.01
CA HIS A 84 13.19 10.62 13.56
C HIS A 84 11.80 11.12 13.25
N ARG A 85 11.73 12.22 12.50
CA ARG A 85 10.48 12.72 11.92
C ARG A 85 10.34 12.19 10.50
N ILE A 86 9.30 11.41 10.26
CA ILE A 86 8.92 10.92 8.94
C ILE A 86 7.77 11.80 8.43
N GLN A 87 7.99 12.50 7.32
CA GLN A 87 7.03 13.47 6.77
C GLN A 87 6.68 13.13 5.32
N CYS A 88 5.40 13.26 4.98
CA CYS A 88 4.86 13.10 3.64
C CYS A 88 3.83 14.20 3.36
N GLY A 89 4.27 15.27 2.69
CA GLY A 89 3.46 16.48 2.50
C GLY A 89 3.26 17.22 3.83
N ASP A 90 2.01 17.46 4.21
CA ASP A 90 1.58 18.05 5.48
C ASP A 90 1.43 17.02 6.62
N ARG A 91 1.50 15.72 6.30
CA ARG A 91 1.37 14.62 7.26
C ARG A 91 2.73 14.23 7.81
N GLN A 92 2.81 13.97 9.10
CA GLN A 92 4.07 13.54 9.73
C GLN A 92 3.83 12.68 10.96
N ILE A 93 4.84 11.88 11.29
CA ILE A 93 4.97 11.19 12.57
C ILE A 93 6.39 11.39 13.10
N THR A 94 6.54 11.34 14.41
CA THR A 94 7.84 11.32 15.09
C THR A 94 7.96 10.00 15.83
N ILE A 95 9.09 9.32 15.65
CA ILE A 95 9.41 8.05 16.31
C ILE A 95 10.76 8.18 17.02
N THR A 96 10.95 7.48 18.15
CA THR A 96 12.25 7.46 18.83
C THR A 96 13.39 6.94 17.95
N GLN A 97 14.62 7.27 18.34
CA GLN A 97 15.82 6.73 17.72
C GLN A 97 15.84 5.18 17.72
N GLY A 98 15.36 4.56 18.80
CA GLY A 98 15.28 3.11 18.92
C GLY A 98 14.31 2.49 17.91
N SER A 99 13.09 3.02 17.84
CA SER A 99 12.07 2.56 16.89
C SER A 99 12.49 2.78 15.44
N ALA A 100 13.20 3.87 15.13
CA ALA A 100 13.75 4.11 13.80
C ALA A 100 14.80 3.06 13.38
N ARG A 101 15.63 2.60 14.32
CA ARG A 101 16.62 1.53 14.07
C ARG A 101 15.93 0.18 13.82
N LEU A 102 14.90 -0.15 14.62
CA LEU A 102 14.09 -1.35 14.41
C LEU A 102 13.38 -1.32 13.04
N MET A 103 12.79 -0.18 12.69
CA MET A 103 12.14 0.03 11.41
C MET A 103 13.10 -0.22 10.24
N LYS A 104 14.33 0.32 10.29
CA LYS A 104 15.39 0.05 9.30
C LYS A 104 15.64 -1.45 9.11
N MET A 105 15.72 -2.20 10.21
CA MET A 105 15.90 -3.65 10.15
C MET A 105 14.70 -4.38 9.55
N ALA A 106 13.48 -3.98 9.90
CA ALA A 106 12.25 -4.58 9.38
C ALA A 106 12.10 -4.42 7.86
N PHE A 107 12.61 -3.32 7.28
CA PHE A 107 12.60 -3.08 5.83
C PHE A 107 13.68 -3.84 5.04
N GLY A 108 14.46 -4.69 5.72
CA GLY A 108 15.49 -5.54 5.12
C GLY A 108 16.88 -4.88 5.04
N ASN A 109 17.05 -3.72 5.66
CA ASN A 109 18.32 -3.02 5.68
C ASN A 109 19.13 -3.44 6.90
N HIS A 110 20.44 -3.59 6.74
CA HIS A 110 21.34 -4.12 7.77
C HIS A 110 21.59 -3.06 8.85
N GLY A 111 20.53 -2.67 9.57
CA GLY A 111 20.62 -1.75 10.69
C GLY A 111 21.60 -2.31 11.72
N HIS A 112 22.67 -1.57 12.00
CA HIS A 112 23.63 -2.00 12.99
C HIS A 112 23.10 -1.65 14.39
N ILE A 113 22.57 -2.66 15.09
CA ILE A 113 22.47 -2.58 16.55
C ILE A 113 23.90 -2.73 17.06
N GLY A 114 24.49 -1.64 17.58
CA GLY A 114 25.85 -1.67 18.11
C GLY A 114 26.04 -2.71 19.22
N LYS A 115 27.26 -2.83 19.74
CA LYS A 115 27.65 -3.87 20.73
C LYS A 115 26.82 -3.89 22.03
N ASN A 116 26.04 -2.85 22.32
CA ASN A 116 25.07 -2.84 23.40
C ASN A 116 23.73 -3.32 22.83
N GLY A 117 23.49 -4.63 22.86
CA GLY A 117 22.34 -5.31 22.24
C GLY A 117 20.97 -5.00 22.84
N GLN A 118 20.80 -3.89 23.55
CA GLN A 118 19.51 -3.39 24.01
C GLN A 118 19.21 -2.10 23.24
N VAL A 119 18.24 -2.18 22.34
CA VAL A 119 17.58 -0.99 21.79
C VAL A 119 16.51 -0.62 22.78
N GLU A 120 16.65 0.50 23.47
CA GLU A 120 15.55 1.09 24.22
C GLU A 120 14.51 1.57 23.21
N VAL A 121 13.28 1.09 23.38
CA VAL A 121 12.14 1.39 22.53
C VAL A 121 11.09 1.98 23.46
N ASP A 122 10.97 3.30 23.44
CA ASP A 122 9.97 4.01 24.23
C ASP A 122 8.61 4.09 23.52
N ASP A 123 8.61 3.90 22.18
CA ASP A 123 7.42 3.94 21.33
C ASP A 123 7.22 2.64 20.54
N GLU A 124 6.02 2.07 20.63
CA GLU A 124 5.59 0.97 19.75
C GLU A 124 5.17 1.50 18.37
N VAL A 125 5.89 1.08 17.33
CA VAL A 125 5.59 1.45 15.93
C VAL A 125 4.98 0.25 15.20
N PHE A 126 3.75 0.41 14.73
CA PHE A 126 3.05 -0.59 13.92
C PHE A 126 3.09 -0.21 12.45
N ILE A 127 3.45 -1.17 11.60
CA ILE A 127 3.49 -0.98 10.14
C ILE A 127 2.53 -1.96 9.51
N SER A 128 1.44 -1.43 8.96
CA SER A 128 0.41 -2.20 8.28
C SER A 128 0.52 -1.97 6.77
N VAL A 129 0.92 -3.00 6.02
CA VAL A 129 0.89 -2.96 4.55
C VAL A 129 -0.47 -3.48 4.08
N LEU A 130 -1.20 -2.62 3.39
CA LEU A 130 -2.50 -2.95 2.81
C LEU A 130 -2.32 -3.66 1.47
N LEU A 131 -3.39 -4.32 1.02
CA LEU A 131 -3.37 -5.16 -0.18
C LEU A 131 -3.17 -4.37 -1.48
N ASP A 132 -3.45 -3.07 -1.49
CA ASP A 132 -3.13 -2.15 -2.60
C ASP A 132 -1.67 -1.65 -2.59
N GLY A 133 -0.86 -2.16 -1.66
CA GLY A 133 0.52 -1.76 -1.44
C GLY A 133 0.68 -0.44 -0.69
N SER A 134 -0.43 0.23 -0.32
CA SER A 134 -0.38 1.35 0.62
C SER A 134 0.05 0.87 2.00
N MET A 135 0.52 1.79 2.83
CA MET A 135 1.08 1.48 4.13
C MET A 135 0.54 2.43 5.18
N LYS A 136 0.27 1.93 6.38
CA LYS A 136 0.01 2.74 7.56
C LYS A 136 1.17 2.57 8.53
N VAL A 137 1.66 3.68 9.07
CA VAL A 137 2.65 3.71 10.15
C VAL A 137 2.01 4.38 11.35
N GLU A 138 1.84 3.61 12.43
CA GLU A 138 1.17 4.03 13.65
C GLU A 138 2.20 4.08 14.78
N CYS A 139 2.17 5.13 15.59
CA CYS A 139 3.08 5.34 16.72
C CYS A 139 2.36 6.13 17.82
N GLY A 140 1.85 5.44 18.84
CA GLY A 140 0.93 6.03 19.82
C GLY A 140 -0.30 6.62 19.12
N ASP A 141 -0.60 7.90 19.38
CA ASP A 141 -1.73 8.62 18.76
C ASP A 141 -1.41 9.18 17.35
N GLN A 142 -0.22 8.91 16.82
CA GLN A 142 0.20 9.40 15.51
C GLN A 142 -0.04 8.35 14.42
N LEU A 143 -0.57 8.78 13.26
CA LEU A 143 -0.81 7.93 12.11
C LEU A 143 -0.28 8.59 10.83
N LEU A 144 0.53 7.84 10.07
CA LEU A 144 0.96 8.17 8.73
C LEU A 144 0.39 7.15 7.73
N GLU A 145 -0.52 7.60 6.86
CA GLU A 145 -0.95 6.79 5.72
C GLU A 145 -0.14 7.13 4.48
N LEU A 146 0.39 6.13 3.79
CA LEU A 146 1.23 6.29 2.61
C LEU A 146 0.63 5.48 1.47
N SER A 147 0.50 6.07 0.28
CA SER A 147 0.24 5.34 -0.95
C SER A 147 1.37 4.34 -1.24
N SER A 148 1.16 3.41 -2.16
CA SER A 148 2.18 2.43 -2.55
C SER A 148 3.46 3.06 -3.09
N LEU A 149 3.37 4.22 -3.76
CA LEU A 149 4.56 4.96 -4.19
C LEU A 149 5.28 5.63 -3.03
N GLU A 150 4.55 6.29 -2.13
CA GLU A 150 5.12 6.93 -0.95
C GLU A 150 5.74 5.91 0.00
N ALA A 151 5.13 4.73 0.16
CA ALA A 151 5.69 3.62 0.95
C ALA A 151 7.01 3.11 0.34
N ARG A 152 7.09 3.01 -0.99
CA ARG A 152 8.36 2.70 -1.69
C ARG A 152 9.41 3.79 -1.47
N ASN A 153 9.03 5.06 -1.54
CA ASN A 153 9.93 6.19 -1.28
C ASN A 153 10.41 6.20 0.16
N LEU A 154 9.53 5.91 1.14
CA LEU A 154 9.91 5.77 2.54
C LEU A 154 10.93 4.64 2.71
N ARG A 155 10.68 3.47 2.13
CA ARG A 155 11.63 2.35 2.17
C ARG A 155 13.00 2.74 1.60
N ALA A 156 13.03 3.48 0.49
CA ALA A 156 14.27 3.98 -0.10
C ALA A 156 14.97 5.04 0.78
N ALA A 157 14.22 5.92 1.44
CA ALA A 157 14.75 6.95 2.33
C ALA A 157 15.28 6.38 3.65
N ILE A 158 14.70 5.26 4.12
CA ILE A 158 15.15 4.51 5.29
C ILE A 158 16.54 3.91 5.06
N GLY A 159 16.89 3.62 3.79
CA GLY A 159 18.22 3.22 3.34
C GLY A 159 18.41 1.73 3.42
#